data_AF-A0A8S9P7K2-F1
#
_entry.id   AF-A0A8S9P7K2-F1
#
_cell.length_a   1.000
_cell.length_b   1.000
_cell.length_c   1.000
_cell.angle_alpha   90.00
_cell.angle_beta   90.00
_cell.angle_gamma   90.00
#
_symmetry.space_group_name_H-M   'P 1'
#
loop_
_entity.id
_entity.type
_entity.pdbx_description
1 polymer ?
#
loop_
_entity_poly.entity_id
_entity_poly.type
_entity_poly.pdbx_seq_one_letter_code
_entity_poly.pdbx_strand_id
1 'polypeptide(L)'
;MAEEVFSSFLCVLRAPSLLEGASSCMSEEITVYEAFFDYGFRGEVPSLIAELCIFFRISPSQLNPPAWRILTAIQNLRDLECLSFGVNEVLYAYHLAPINGGEGHFHLRPQIGLPIVEKL
;
A
#
# COMPACT_ATOMS: atom_id res chain seq x y z
N MET A 1 17.23 23.33 17.07
CA MET A 1 17.01 23.77 15.68
C MET A 1 17.74 22.74 14.82
N ALA A 2 17.11 21.78 14.15
CA ALA A 2 15.70 21.59 13.82
C ALA A 2 15.35 20.10 14.04
N GLU A 3 14.29 19.86 14.80
CA GLU A 3 13.55 18.60 14.82
C GLU A 3 12.24 18.93 14.09
N GLU A 4 12.27 19.00 12.76
CA GLU A 4 11.03 18.90 11.97
C GLU A 4 10.71 17.42 11.86
N VAL A 5 10.18 16.88 12.94
CA VAL A 5 9.57 15.55 12.96
C VAL A 5 8.31 15.64 12.12
N PHE A 6 8.29 14.89 11.03
CA PHE A 6 7.16 14.68 10.13
C PHE A 6 5.87 14.44 10.90
N SER A 7 5.07 15.50 11.08
CA SER A 7 3.64 15.43 11.40
C SER A 7 2.93 15.56 10.06
N SER A 8 2.30 14.53 9.50
CA SER A 8 0.97 14.01 9.87
C SER A 8 0.66 13.00 8.76
N PHE A 9 0.37 11.73 9.01
CA PHE A 9 -0.84 11.19 9.61
C PHE A 9 -0.50 10.04 10.56
N LEU A 10 -0.98 10.12 11.79
CA LEU A 10 -0.90 9.03 12.77
C LEU A 10 -1.88 7.93 12.34
N CYS A 11 -1.45 7.00 11.49
CA CYS A 11 -2.28 5.84 11.17
C CYS A 11 -2.24 4.87 12.36
N VAL A 12 -3.39 4.63 12.99
CA VAL A 12 -3.48 3.71 14.13
C VAL A 12 -3.68 2.29 13.60
N LEU A 13 -2.77 1.38 13.98
CA LEU A 13 -2.97 -0.06 13.77
C LEU A 13 -4.02 -0.53 14.77
N ARG A 14 -5.11 -1.12 14.27
CA ARG A 14 -6.13 -1.75 15.12
C ARG A 14 -6.44 -3.17 14.67
N ALA A 15 -6.78 -4.03 15.62
CA ALA A 15 -7.37 -5.33 15.32
C ALA A 15 -8.82 -5.15 14.83
N PRO A 16 -9.29 -5.92 13.83
CA PRO A 16 -10.70 -5.96 13.47
C PRO A 16 -11.53 -6.53 14.62
N SER A 17 -12.77 -6.04 14.82
CA SER A 17 -13.75 -6.74 15.63
C SER A 17 -14.26 -8.01 14.92
N LEU A 18 -14.95 -8.92 15.64
CA LEU A 18 -15.41 -10.20 15.09
C LEU A 18 -16.36 -10.08 13.88
N LEU A 19 -16.96 -8.91 13.65
CA LEU A 19 -17.86 -8.61 12.55
C LEU A 19 -17.19 -7.79 11.43
N GLU A 20 -15.94 -7.39 11.64
CA GLU A 20 -15.16 -6.53 10.78
C GLU A 20 -14.08 -7.33 10.05
N GLY A 21 -13.91 -7.08 8.75
CA GLY A 21 -12.75 -7.58 8.01
C GLY A 21 -11.59 -6.59 8.08
N ALA A 22 -10.40 -7.00 7.65
CA ALA A 22 -9.30 -6.06 7.38
C ALA A 22 -9.71 -4.91 6.40
N SER A 23 -10.80 -5.12 5.67
CA SER A 23 -11.46 -4.19 4.76
C SER A 23 -12.26 -3.07 5.40
N SER A 24 -12.66 -3.20 6.67
CA SER A 24 -13.55 -2.26 7.34
C SER A 24 -12.81 -1.03 7.89
N CYS A 25 -11.59 -0.78 7.42
CA CYS A 25 -10.77 0.31 7.92
C CYS A 25 -11.34 1.67 7.49
N MET A 26 -11.43 2.61 8.43
CA MET A 26 -11.77 4.00 8.15
C MET A 26 -10.52 4.76 7.70
N SER A 27 -10.72 5.93 7.06
CA SER A 27 -9.61 6.86 6.79
C SER A 27 -8.89 7.15 8.11
N GLU A 28 -7.58 6.93 8.18
CA GLU A 28 -6.68 7.06 9.36
C GLU A 28 -6.49 5.79 10.23
N GLU A 29 -7.12 4.66 9.88
CA GLU A 29 -6.89 3.37 10.54
C GLU A 29 -6.45 2.30 9.53
N ILE A 30 -5.57 1.38 9.95
CA ILE A 30 -5.28 0.15 9.20
C ILE A 30 -5.73 -1.01 10.08
N THR A 31 -6.65 -1.81 9.53
CA THR A 31 -7.15 -3.00 10.21
C THR A 31 -6.28 -4.19 9.84
N VAL A 32 -5.55 -4.73 10.81
CA VAL A 32 -4.64 -5.88 10.61
C VAL A 32 -5.11 -7.02 11.50
N TYR A 33 -5.29 -8.22 10.95
CA TYR A 33 -5.63 -9.40 11.77
C TYR A 33 -4.53 -9.68 12.79
N GLU A 34 -4.91 -9.95 14.05
CA GLU A 34 -3.97 -10.21 15.15
C GLU A 34 -2.94 -11.30 14.82
N ALA A 35 -3.36 -12.31 14.05
CA ALA A 35 -2.48 -13.37 13.58
C ALA A 35 -1.19 -12.82 12.91
N PHE A 36 -1.26 -11.72 12.16
CA PHE A 36 -0.06 -11.12 11.57
C PHE A 36 0.92 -10.59 12.62
N PHE A 37 0.43 -10.04 13.73
CA PHE A 37 1.29 -9.62 14.85
C PHE A 37 1.89 -10.82 15.59
N ASP A 38 1.12 -11.91 15.74
CA ASP A 38 1.61 -13.17 16.34
C ASP A 38 2.69 -13.83 15.48
N TYR A 39 2.62 -13.69 14.15
CA TYR A 39 3.68 -14.11 13.22
C TYR A 39 4.85 -13.12 13.12
N GLY A 40 4.89 -12.07 13.97
CA GLY A 40 6.00 -11.12 14.03
C GLY A 40 6.00 -10.06 12.94
N PHE A 41 4.88 -9.87 12.23
CA PHE A 41 4.72 -8.83 11.21
C PHE A 41 4.55 -7.46 11.86
N ARG A 42 5.65 -6.93 12.41
CA ARG A 42 5.77 -5.58 12.99
C ARG A 42 6.58 -4.64 12.08
N GLY A 43 6.54 -4.88 10.78
CA GLY A 43 7.26 -4.07 9.80
C GLY A 43 6.61 -2.70 9.60
N GLU A 44 7.43 -1.69 9.36
CA GLU A 44 6.97 -0.39 8.89
C GLU A 44 6.31 -0.54 7.52
N VAL A 45 5.28 0.26 7.26
CA VAL A 45 4.68 0.32 5.92
C VAL A 45 5.74 0.87 4.96
N PRO A 46 6.09 0.15 3.87
CA PRO A 46 7.03 0.65 2.88
C PRO A 46 6.69 2.07 2.42
N SER A 47 7.68 2.96 2.34
CA SER A 47 7.44 4.39 2.06
C SER A 47 6.67 4.61 0.76
N LEU A 48 6.97 3.87 -0.31
CA LEU A 48 6.19 3.93 -1.55
C LEU A 48 4.71 3.55 -1.37
N ILE A 49 4.40 2.57 -0.50
CA ILE A 49 3.00 2.20 -0.19
C ILE A 49 2.33 3.35 0.57
N ALA A 50 3.01 3.92 1.57
CA ALA A 50 2.50 5.05 2.32
C ALA A 50 2.25 6.27 1.41
N GLU A 51 3.21 6.64 0.56
CA GLU A 51 3.10 7.74 -0.40
C GLU A 51 1.93 7.54 -1.37
N LEU A 52 1.76 6.33 -1.92
CA LEU A 52 0.64 6.01 -2.81
C LEU A 52 -0.72 6.14 -2.09
N CYS A 53 -0.79 5.61 -0.86
CA CYS A 53 -2.00 5.67 -0.04
C CYS A 53 -2.38 7.11 0.32
N ILE A 54 -1.38 7.94 0.66
CA ILE A 54 -1.56 9.38 0.88
C ILE A 54 -2.07 10.06 -0.40
N PHE A 55 -1.47 9.74 -1.55
CA PHE A 55 -1.85 10.32 -2.84
C PHE A 55 -3.32 10.06 -3.18
N PHE A 56 -3.81 8.83 -2.97
CA PHE A 56 -5.21 8.45 -3.24
C PHE A 56 -6.16 8.66 -2.07
N ARG A 57 -5.66 9.07 -0.89
CA ARG A 57 -6.41 9.15 0.37
C ARG A 57 -7.12 7.83 0.71
N ILE A 58 -6.39 6.73 0.61
CA ILE A 58 -6.84 5.39 1.01
C ILE A 58 -5.97 4.88 2.16
N SER A 59 -6.50 3.94 2.93
CA SER A 59 -5.72 3.19 3.92
C SER A 59 -4.97 2.03 3.25
N PRO A 60 -3.73 1.70 3.66
CA PRO A 60 -2.99 0.55 3.13
C PRO A 60 -3.74 -0.78 3.18
N SER A 61 -4.63 -1.01 4.15
CA SER A 61 -5.47 -2.22 4.21
C SER A 61 -6.52 -2.31 3.09
N GLN A 62 -6.79 -1.21 2.39
CA GLN A 62 -7.66 -1.19 1.23
C GLN A 62 -6.99 -1.77 -0.02
N LEU A 63 -5.66 -1.89 -0.03
CA LEU A 63 -4.91 -2.54 -1.12
C LEU A 63 -4.99 -4.06 -0.99
N ASN A 64 -5.22 -4.75 -2.12
CA ASN A 64 -5.21 -6.20 -2.12
C ASN A 64 -3.77 -6.78 -1.99
N PRO A 65 -3.63 -8.06 -1.58
CA PRO A 65 -2.30 -8.66 -1.40
C PRO A 65 -1.39 -8.62 -2.65
N PRO A 66 -1.90 -8.81 -3.89
CA PRO A 66 -1.09 -8.58 -5.10
C PRO A 66 -0.55 -7.15 -5.24
N ALA A 67 -1.34 -6.12 -4.97
CA ALA A 67 -0.90 -4.72 -5.01
C ALA A 67 0.22 -4.46 -3.99
N TRP A 68 0.07 -5.00 -2.76
CA TRP A 68 1.13 -4.97 -1.76
C TRP A 68 2.43 -5.57 -2.27
N ARG A 69 2.38 -6.77 -2.86
CA ARG A 69 3.59 -7.44 -3.39
C ARG A 69 4.28 -6.62 -4.48
N ILE A 70 3.51 -6.04 -5.41
CA ILE A 70 4.06 -5.21 -6.50
C ILE A 70 4.76 -3.98 -5.92
N LEU A 71 4.09 -3.24 -5.02
CA LEU A 71 4.64 -2.03 -4.44
C LEU A 71 5.87 -2.31 -3.57
N THR A 72 5.85 -3.37 -2.76
CA THR A 72 7.03 -3.81 -1.99
C THR A 72 8.18 -4.20 -2.91
N ALA A 73 7.91 -4.90 -4.02
CA ALA A 73 8.97 -5.25 -4.98
C ALA A 73 9.58 -4.00 -5.64
N ILE A 74 8.75 -3.00 -6.00
CA ILE A 74 9.23 -1.73 -6.55
C ILE A 74 10.05 -0.96 -5.51
N GLN A 75 9.60 -0.91 -4.24
CA GLN A 75 10.36 -0.29 -3.15
C GLN A 75 11.71 -1.00 -2.95
N ASN A 76 11.72 -2.33 -2.89
CA ASN A 76 12.97 -3.07 -2.72
C ASN A 76 13.94 -2.83 -3.89
N LEU A 77 13.43 -2.74 -5.12
CA LEU A 77 14.25 -2.40 -6.29
C LEU A 77 14.78 -0.96 -6.20
N ARG A 78 13.93 -0.01 -5.77
CA ARG A 78 14.31 1.38 -5.51
C ARG A 78 15.47 1.47 -4.53
N ASP A 79 15.38 0.74 -3.42
CA ASP A 79 16.36 0.75 -2.34
C ASP A 79 17.66 0.02 -2.72
N LEU A 80 17.56 -1.08 -3.46
CA LEU A 80 18.72 -1.85 -3.90
C LEU A 80 19.56 -1.10 -4.94
N GLU A 81 18.90 -0.45 -5.90
CA GLU A 81 19.54 0.19 -7.05
C GLU A 81 19.68 1.72 -6.89
N CYS A 82 19.35 2.26 -5.70
CA CYS A 82 19.32 3.71 -5.42
C CYS A 82 18.52 4.52 -6.45
N LEU A 83 17.43 3.95 -6.98
CA LEU A 83 16.59 4.58 -7.99
C LEU A 83 15.64 5.60 -7.35
N SER A 84 15.27 6.64 -8.10
CA SER A 84 14.33 7.66 -7.63
C SER A 84 12.89 7.34 -8.03
N PHE A 85 12.43 6.10 -7.82
CA PHE A 85 11.05 5.71 -8.12
C PHE A 85 10.08 6.17 -7.03
N GLY A 86 9.01 6.83 -7.42
CA GLY A 86 7.93 7.24 -6.54
C GLY A 86 6.56 6.88 -7.10
N VAL A 87 5.54 7.54 -6.57
CA VAL A 87 4.14 7.33 -6.97
C VAL A 87 3.92 7.56 -8.46
N ASN A 88 4.61 8.53 -9.07
CA ASN A 88 4.43 8.86 -10.49
C ASN A 88 4.83 7.70 -11.41
N GLU A 89 5.93 7.00 -11.13
CA GLU A 89 6.38 5.88 -11.94
C GLU A 89 5.50 4.64 -11.74
N VAL A 90 4.99 4.44 -10.52
CA VAL A 90 3.94 3.44 -10.28
C VAL A 90 2.71 3.77 -11.12
N LEU A 91 2.29 5.04 -11.15
CA LEU A 91 1.13 5.49 -11.91
C LEU A 91 1.35 5.51 -13.41
N TYR A 92 2.59 5.59 -13.88
CA TYR A 92 2.93 5.40 -15.29
C TYR A 92 2.67 3.95 -15.73
N ALA A 93 3.03 2.97 -14.90
CA ALA A 93 2.91 1.55 -15.24
C ALA A 93 1.56 0.92 -14.85
N TYR A 94 0.91 1.42 -13.80
CA TYR A 94 -0.30 0.87 -13.22
C TYR A 94 -1.33 1.97 -12.94
N HIS A 95 -2.61 1.63 -13.00
CA HIS A 95 -3.67 2.44 -12.44
C HIS A 95 -4.29 1.73 -11.23
N LEU A 96 -4.65 2.51 -10.22
CA LEU A 96 -5.42 2.04 -9.08
C LEU A 96 -6.89 1.91 -9.49
N ALA A 97 -7.48 0.72 -9.35
CA ALA A 97 -8.87 0.47 -9.70
C ALA A 97 -9.63 -0.21 -8.55
N PRO A 98 -10.90 0.15 -8.33
CA PRO A 98 -11.72 -0.48 -7.30
C PRO A 98 -12.02 -1.94 -7.66
N ILE A 99 -12.01 -2.79 -6.65
CA ILE A 99 -12.44 -4.18 -6.76
C ILE A 99 -13.97 -4.22 -6.58
N ASN A 100 -14.66 -4.97 -7.44
CA ASN A 100 -16.10 -5.25 -7.36
C ASN A 100 -17.02 -4.02 -7.21
N GLY A 101 -16.67 -2.88 -7.80
CA GLY A 101 -17.59 -1.74 -7.89
C GLY A 101 -17.66 -0.80 -6.67
N GLY A 102 -16.75 -0.93 -5.69
CA GLY A 102 -16.53 0.16 -4.72
C GLY A 102 -16.61 -0.19 -3.24
N GLU A 103 -16.43 -1.45 -2.84
CA GLU A 103 -16.37 -1.86 -1.41
C GLU A 103 -15.09 -1.38 -0.67
N GLY A 104 -14.50 -0.25 -1.08
CA GLY A 104 -13.31 0.29 -0.43
C GLY A 104 -12.05 -0.54 -0.65
N HIS A 105 -12.02 -1.44 -1.63
CA HIS A 105 -10.85 -2.23 -1.98
C HIS A 105 -10.28 -1.87 -3.33
N PHE A 106 -8.96 -1.87 -3.45
CA PHE A 106 -8.26 -1.47 -4.66
C PHE A 106 -7.20 -2.50 -5.08
N HIS A 107 -7.02 -2.60 -6.40
CA HIS A 107 -5.91 -3.33 -7.00
C HIS A 107 -5.10 -2.42 -7.93
N LEU A 108 -3.88 -2.83 -8.22
CA LEU A 108 -3.08 -2.24 -9.29
C LEU A 108 -3.34 -3.00 -10.57
N ARG A 109 -3.82 -2.29 -11.59
CA ARG A 109 -3.99 -2.83 -12.95
C ARG A 109 -2.92 -2.22 -13.85
N PRO A 110 -2.21 -3.03 -14.65
CA PRO A 110 -1.28 -2.50 -15.64
C PRO A 110 -1.99 -1.51 -16.57
N GLN A 111 -1.30 -0.43 -16.95
CA GLN A 111 -1.76 0.41 -18.06
C GLN A 111 -1.72 -0.42 -19.35
N ILE A 112 -2.85 -0.46 -20.08
CA ILE A 112 -2.95 -1.17 -21.36
C ILE A 112 -1.97 -0.52 -22.35
N GLY A 113 -1.00 -1.29 -22.84
CA GLY A 113 -0.01 -0.85 -23.84
C GLY A 113 1.46 -0.98 -23.41
N LEU A 114 1.74 -1.22 -22.12
CA LEU A 114 3.08 -1.59 -21.68
C LEU A 114 3.26 -3.11 -21.80
N PRO A 115 4.31 -3.60 -22.47
CA PRO A 115 4.52 -5.04 -22.56
C PRO A 115 4.76 -5.57 -21.15
N ILE A 116 3.85 -6.42 -20.68
CA ILE A 116 4.17 -7.38 -19.64
C ILE A 116 5.31 -8.18 -20.23
N VAL A 117 6.52 -8.02 -19.70
CA VAL A 117 7.67 -8.85 -20.09
C VAL A 117 7.29 -10.28 -19.75
N GLU A 118 6.75 -11.00 -20.73
CA GLU A 118 6.65 -12.45 -20.67
C GLU A 118 8.07 -13.02 -20.78
N LYS A 119 8.43 -13.82 -19.77
CA LYS A 119 9.62 -14.68 -19.63
C LYS A 119 10.97 -14.00 -19.41
N LEU A 120 11.53 -14.28 -18.23
CA LEU A 120 12.85 -14.90 -18.12
C LEU A 120 12.70 -16.25 -17.40
#